data_AF-A0A1J5AEZ7-F1
#
_entry.id   AF-A0A1J5AEZ7-F1
#
_cell.length_a   1.000
_cell.length_b   1.000
_cell.length_c   1.000
_cell.angle_alpha   90.00
_cell.angle_beta   90.00
_cell.angle_gamma   90.00
#
_symmetry.space_group_name_H-M   'P 1'
#
loop_
_entity.id
_entity.type
_entity.pdbx_description
1 polymer ?
#
loop_
_entity_poly.entity_id
_entity_poly.type
_entity_poly.pdbx_seq_one_letter_code
_entity_poly.pdbx_strand_id
1 'polypeptide(L)'
;MNRKFSIFLVSLLTLSMVLAACAPAPTVAPAATTKPVEQPTQAPAKPAEITLGLALSTLNNPFFVTLKEGAEKEAAAAGVKLIVVDAQDDPAKQAASIEDLINKKVDALLINPTDAEAIVPSIQKANAAQIPVFTIDRGAAGGEVVSHIASDNVAGGKMAAEFLCKAIGGKGNVVELQGIAGTSAARDRGQGFDDYMKANCTGATIVAQQTADFNRSKVLSVFENILQAQPDITAVFAHNDE
;
A
#
# COMPACT_ATOMS: atom_id res chain seq x y z
N MET A 1 -5.25 48.43 8.33
CA MET A 1 -4.40 49.03 9.38
C MET A 1 -3.20 48.10 9.55
N ASN A 2 -2.16 48.25 8.72
CA ASN A 2 -0.91 48.96 9.05
C ASN A 2 -0.27 48.36 10.33
N ARG A 3 0.88 47.65 10.31
CA ARG A 3 2.20 48.18 9.93
C ARG A 3 3.28 47.09 9.88
N LYS A 4 4.18 47.26 8.91
CA LYS A 4 5.57 46.77 8.85
C LYS A 4 6.42 47.36 9.98
N PHE A 5 7.47 46.66 10.45
CA PHE A 5 8.75 47.21 10.94
C PHE A 5 9.75 46.05 11.14
N SER A 6 10.75 45.84 10.27
CA SER A 6 12.13 46.40 10.28
C SER A 6 13.08 45.81 11.34
N ILE A 7 13.99 44.95 10.85
CA ILE A 7 15.46 44.94 11.00
C ILE A 7 16.03 45.39 12.37
N PHE A 8 16.77 44.49 13.04
CA PHE A 8 18.03 44.87 13.71
C PHE A 8 19.08 43.75 13.59
N LEU A 9 20.20 44.16 13.00
CA LEU A 9 21.45 43.45 12.80
C LEU A 9 22.33 43.70 14.06
N VAL A 10 22.81 42.65 14.73
CA VAL A 10 23.96 42.77 15.65
C VAL A 10 24.89 41.59 15.43
N SER A 11 26.00 41.89 14.76
CA SER A 11 27.23 41.12 14.66
C SER A 11 27.92 41.06 16.03
N LEU A 12 28.36 39.88 16.45
CA LEU A 12 29.40 39.74 17.47
C LEU A 12 30.40 38.68 17.03
N LEU A 13 31.49 39.16 16.44
CA LEU A 13 32.66 38.41 16.03
C LEU A 13 33.58 38.25 17.26
N THR A 14 33.71 37.05 17.82
CA THR A 14 34.71 36.79 18.87
C THR A 14 35.93 36.07 18.28
N LEU A 15 37.02 36.83 18.27
CA LEU A 15 38.36 36.45 17.84
C LEU A 15 39.08 35.75 19.02
N SER A 16 39.29 34.44 18.93
CA SER A 16 40.09 33.70 19.91
C SER A 16 41.54 33.59 19.44
N MET A 17 42.42 34.33 20.12
CA MET A 17 43.87 34.28 20.00
C MET A 17 44.42 32.91 20.40
N VAL A 18 45.26 32.33 19.53
CA VAL A 18 46.09 31.16 19.80
C VAL A 18 47.40 31.62 20.42
N LEU A 19 47.65 31.28 21.69
CA LEU A 19 48.95 31.42 22.32
C LEU A 19 49.84 30.22 21.93
N ALA A 20 50.92 30.52 21.21
CA ALA A 20 52.03 29.61 20.97
C ALA A 20 52.92 29.54 22.23
N ALA A 21 53.05 28.34 22.80
CA ALA A 21 54.03 28.03 23.83
C ALA A 21 55.17 27.19 23.23
N CYS A 22 56.40 27.72 23.32
CA CYS A 22 57.64 27.01 22.97
C CYS A 22 57.90 25.85 23.93
N ALA A 23 58.09 24.65 23.40
CA ALA A 23 58.72 23.53 24.10
C ALA A 23 60.08 23.20 23.44
N PRO A 24 61.10 22.79 24.21
CA PRO A 24 62.43 22.50 23.67
C PRO A 24 62.46 21.18 22.89
N ALA A 25 63.23 21.17 21.80
CA ALA A 25 63.39 20.05 20.88
C ALA A 25 64.16 18.87 21.51
N PRO A 26 63.71 17.61 21.31
CA PRO A 26 64.55 16.44 21.49
C PRO A 26 65.24 16.03 20.18
N THR A 27 66.52 15.77 20.34
CA THR A 27 67.50 15.06 19.51
C THR A 27 66.98 14.19 18.34
N VAL A 28 67.50 14.46 17.14
CA VAL A 28 67.29 13.72 15.90
C VAL A 28 68.09 12.40 15.93
N ALA A 29 67.38 11.27 15.82
CA ALA A 29 67.95 9.97 15.46
C ALA A 29 68.00 9.82 13.92
N PRO A 30 68.93 9.04 13.34
CA PRO A 30 69.11 8.95 11.90
C PRO A 30 67.91 8.29 11.20
N ALA A 31 67.50 8.89 10.09
CA ALA A 31 66.34 8.54 9.30
C ALA A 31 66.44 7.12 8.71
N ALA A 32 65.46 6.27 9.05
CA ALA A 32 65.10 5.12 8.23
C ALA A 32 64.22 5.60 7.09
N THR A 33 64.63 5.35 5.84
CA THR A 33 63.85 5.63 4.63
C THR A 33 62.54 4.83 4.64
N THR A 34 61.43 5.48 5.02
CA THR A 34 60.08 4.94 4.82
C THR A 34 59.59 5.33 3.43
N LYS A 35 59.27 4.32 2.61
CA LYS A 35 58.57 4.53 1.34
C LYS A 35 57.17 5.11 1.62
N PRO A 36 56.65 6.01 0.77
CA PRO A 36 55.26 6.49 0.89
C PRO A 36 54.31 5.29 0.87
N VAL A 37 53.50 5.15 1.92
CA VAL A 37 52.40 4.19 1.95
C VAL A 37 51.29 4.78 1.10
N GLU A 38 51.07 4.19 -0.07
CA GLU A 38 49.98 4.52 -0.98
C GLU A 38 48.65 4.23 -0.24
N GLN A 39 47.86 5.27 0.04
CA GLN A 39 46.54 5.12 0.65
C GLN A 39 45.65 4.31 -0.30
N PRO A 40 44.92 3.27 0.17
CA PRO A 40 43.99 2.55 -0.69
C PRO A 40 42.93 3.54 -1.16
N THR A 41 42.86 3.76 -2.46
CA THR A 41 41.76 4.49 -3.08
C THR A 41 40.48 3.72 -2.76
N GLN A 42 39.58 4.32 -1.97
CA GLN A 42 38.26 3.74 -1.73
C GLN A 42 37.58 3.56 -3.09
N ALA A 43 37.28 2.30 -3.44
CA ALA A 43 36.44 2.00 -4.58
C ALA A 43 35.12 2.80 -4.44
N PRO A 44 34.57 3.33 -5.55
CA PRO A 44 33.31 4.06 -5.49
C PRO A 44 32.27 3.19 -4.79
N ALA A 45 31.61 3.76 -3.77
CA ALA A 45 30.54 3.08 -3.06
C ALA A 45 29.51 2.58 -4.08
N LYS A 46 29.21 1.28 -4.01
CA LYS A 46 28.13 0.68 -4.80
C LYS A 46 26.87 1.53 -4.56
N PRO A 47 26.08 1.88 -5.59
CA PRO A 47 24.83 2.59 -5.39
C PRO A 47 24.01 1.90 -4.29
N ALA A 48 23.44 2.67 -3.37
CA ALA A 48 22.64 2.12 -2.29
C ALA A 48 21.53 1.24 -2.90
N GLU A 49 21.44 -0.01 -2.45
CA GLU A 49 20.42 -0.95 -2.91
C GLU A 49 19.04 -0.47 -2.44
N ILE A 50 18.17 -0.11 -3.38
CA ILE A 50 16.80 0.29 -3.09
C ILE A 50 16.07 -0.90 -2.45
N THR A 51 15.48 -0.69 -1.29
CA THR A 51 14.69 -1.68 -0.54
C THR A 51 13.24 -1.22 -0.44
N LEU A 52 12.31 -2.01 -0.98
CA LEU A 52 10.87 -1.75 -0.89
C LEU A 52 10.19 -2.74 0.06
N GLY A 53 9.19 -2.27 0.80
CA GLY A 53 8.30 -3.13 1.59
C GLY A 53 6.96 -3.34 0.89
N LEU A 54 6.59 -4.59 0.63
CA LEU A 54 5.27 -4.98 0.12
C LEU A 54 4.44 -5.61 1.25
N ALA A 55 3.45 -4.88 1.75
CA ALA A 55 2.54 -5.32 2.80
C ALA A 55 1.20 -5.76 2.18
N LEU A 56 1.01 -7.06 2.04
CA LEU A 56 -0.20 -7.67 1.46
C LEU A 56 -1.27 -7.91 2.52
N SER A 57 -2.55 -7.80 2.13
CA SER A 57 -3.64 -8.12 3.05
C SER A 57 -3.66 -9.61 3.37
N THR A 58 -3.42 -10.48 2.38
CA THR A 58 -3.47 -11.93 2.53
C THR A 58 -2.74 -12.64 1.41
N LEU A 59 -2.22 -13.84 1.67
CA LEU A 59 -1.77 -14.78 0.63
C LEU A 59 -2.70 -15.99 0.48
N ASN A 60 -3.85 -16.00 1.17
CA ASN A 60 -4.85 -17.07 1.05
C ASN A 60 -5.71 -16.94 -0.22
N ASN A 61 -5.65 -15.80 -0.91
CA ASN A 61 -6.33 -15.57 -2.18
C ASN A 61 -5.33 -15.67 -3.35
N PRO A 62 -5.57 -16.50 -4.38
CA PRO A 62 -4.67 -16.67 -5.51
C PRO A 62 -4.29 -15.37 -6.24
N PHE A 63 -5.19 -14.38 -6.28
CA PHE A 63 -4.91 -13.08 -6.89
C PHE A 63 -3.69 -12.41 -6.25
N PHE A 64 -3.58 -12.42 -4.92
CA PHE A 64 -2.45 -11.78 -4.22
C PHE A 64 -1.17 -12.60 -4.30
N VAL A 65 -1.27 -13.92 -4.52
CA VAL A 65 -0.11 -14.75 -4.85
C VAL A 65 0.47 -14.32 -6.20
N THR A 66 -0.36 -14.20 -7.23
CA THR A 66 0.08 -13.73 -8.55
C THR A 66 0.60 -12.29 -8.52
N LEU A 67 -0.04 -11.41 -7.74
CA LEU A 67 0.42 -10.03 -7.55
C LEU A 67 1.83 -10.03 -6.91
N LYS A 68 2.04 -10.82 -5.85
CA LYS A 68 3.35 -10.97 -5.21
C LYS A 68 4.41 -11.45 -6.20
N GLU A 69 4.13 -12.52 -6.94
CA GLU A 69 5.06 -13.08 -7.94
C GLU A 69 5.43 -12.06 -9.02
N GLY A 70 4.45 -11.27 -9.49
CA GLY A 70 4.68 -10.17 -10.43
C GLY A 70 5.59 -9.09 -9.85
N ALA A 71 5.34 -8.67 -8.60
CA ALA A 71 6.15 -7.68 -7.90
C ALA A 71 7.58 -8.18 -7.64
N GLU A 72 7.75 -9.43 -7.19
CA GLU A 72 9.06 -10.05 -6.96
C GLU A 72 9.87 -10.15 -8.27
N LYS A 73 9.22 -10.55 -9.36
CA LYS A 73 9.84 -10.63 -10.69
C LYS A 73 10.34 -9.27 -11.17
N GLU A 74 9.52 -8.22 -11.05
CA GLU A 74 9.90 -6.87 -11.46
C GLU A 74 11.00 -6.30 -10.57
N ALA A 75 10.92 -6.50 -9.25
CA ALA A 75 11.97 -6.08 -8.32
C ALA A 75 13.31 -6.73 -8.66
N ALA A 76 13.33 -8.04 -8.96
CA ALA A 76 14.53 -8.74 -9.39
C ALA A 76 15.10 -8.20 -10.71
N ALA A 77 14.23 -7.92 -11.69
CA ALA A 77 14.64 -7.34 -12.97
C ALA A 77 15.23 -5.93 -12.81
N ALA A 78 14.70 -5.14 -11.88
CA ALA A 78 15.15 -3.79 -11.57
C ALA A 78 16.35 -3.74 -10.61
N GLY A 79 16.80 -4.88 -10.06
CA GLY A 79 17.86 -4.93 -9.04
C GLY A 79 17.45 -4.28 -7.71
N VAL A 80 16.16 -4.29 -7.40
CA VAL A 80 15.55 -3.76 -6.17
C VAL A 80 15.31 -4.89 -5.18
N LYS A 81 15.62 -4.67 -3.91
CA LYS A 81 15.28 -5.61 -2.85
C LYS A 81 13.83 -5.43 -2.43
N LEU A 82 13.03 -6.49 -2.49
CA LEU A 82 11.64 -6.49 -2.05
C LEU A 82 11.49 -7.31 -0.76
N ILE A 83 10.90 -6.73 0.27
CA ILE A 83 10.51 -7.41 1.51
C ILE A 83 9.00 -7.58 1.48
N VAL A 84 8.52 -8.81 1.34
CA VAL A 84 7.08 -9.12 1.34
C VAL A 84 6.64 -9.55 2.74
N VAL A 85 5.52 -9.00 3.22
CA VAL A 85 4.85 -9.39 4.46
C VAL A 85 3.37 -9.69 4.21
N ASP A 86 2.84 -10.68 4.91
CA ASP A 86 1.46 -11.16 4.78
C ASP A 86 0.68 -10.91 6.08
N ALA A 87 -0.37 -10.10 5.98
CA ALA A 87 -1.23 -9.75 7.11
C ALA A 87 -2.28 -10.82 7.44
N GLN A 88 -2.51 -11.83 6.60
CA GLN A 88 -3.50 -12.89 6.83
C GLN A 88 -4.91 -12.35 7.16
N ASP A 89 -5.30 -11.29 6.47
CA ASP A 89 -6.53 -10.51 6.65
C ASP A 89 -6.71 -9.91 8.06
N ASP A 90 -5.62 -9.73 8.81
CA ASP A 90 -5.60 -9.12 10.15
C ASP A 90 -5.01 -7.68 10.10
N PRO A 91 -5.83 -6.63 10.33
CA PRO A 91 -5.36 -5.24 10.37
C PRO A 91 -4.29 -4.95 11.43
N ALA A 92 -4.35 -5.59 12.60
CA ALA A 92 -3.35 -5.39 13.66
C ALA A 92 -2.01 -5.99 13.25
N LYS A 93 -2.03 -7.18 12.63
CA LYS A 93 -0.83 -7.80 12.05
C LYS A 93 -0.24 -6.95 10.91
N GLN A 94 -1.10 -6.38 10.06
CA GLN A 94 -0.65 -5.47 9.00
C GLN A 94 0.05 -4.24 9.58
N ALA A 95 -0.54 -3.61 10.60
CA ALA A 95 0.04 -2.46 11.28
C ALA A 95 1.42 -2.76 11.89
N ALA A 96 1.56 -3.90 12.59
CA ALA A 96 2.84 -4.34 13.14
C ALA A 96 3.90 -4.58 12.05
N SER A 97 3.52 -5.22 10.95
CA SER A 97 4.43 -5.50 9.84
C SER A 97 4.90 -4.21 9.14
N ILE A 98 4.02 -3.23 8.99
CA ILE A 98 4.39 -1.91 8.45
C ILE A 98 5.32 -1.17 9.40
N GLU A 99 5.08 -1.22 10.72
CA GLU A 99 5.97 -0.63 11.71
C GLU A 99 7.38 -1.22 11.64
N ASP A 100 7.48 -2.55 11.47
CA ASP A 100 8.77 -3.22 11.25
C ASP A 100 9.46 -2.77 9.96
N LEU A 101 8.72 -2.57 8.87
CA LEU A 101 9.27 -2.07 7.61
C LEU A 101 9.75 -0.61 7.74
N ILE A 102 9.02 0.24 8.46
CA ILE A 102 9.44 1.61 8.79
C ILE A 102 10.74 1.58 9.60
N ASN A 103 10.83 0.74 10.62
CA ASN A 103 12.03 0.59 11.45
C ASN A 103 13.24 0.07 10.66
N LYS A 104 13.00 -0.75 9.64
CA LYS A 104 14.02 -1.21 8.67
C LYS A 104 14.45 -0.11 7.68
N LYS A 105 13.79 1.05 7.69
CA LYS A 105 14.07 2.19 6.80
C LYS A 105 14.01 1.79 5.33
N VAL A 106 12.95 1.08 4.94
CA VAL A 106 12.68 0.83 3.51
C VAL A 106 12.50 2.17 2.78
N ASP A 107 12.87 2.20 1.51
CA ASP A 107 12.84 3.40 0.68
C ASP A 107 11.42 3.76 0.21
N ALA A 108 10.51 2.77 0.14
CA ALA A 108 9.07 3.00 -0.05
C ALA A 108 8.24 1.83 0.48
N LEU A 109 6.96 2.10 0.71
CA LEU A 109 5.97 1.10 1.08
C LEU A 109 4.92 0.93 -0.02
N LEU A 110 4.68 -0.33 -0.39
CA LEU A 110 3.62 -0.80 -1.26
C LEU A 110 2.61 -1.51 -0.36
N ILE A 111 1.42 -0.97 -0.19
CA ILE A 111 0.45 -1.46 0.79
C ILE A 111 -0.81 -1.90 0.05
N ASN A 112 -1.24 -3.14 0.29
CA ASN A 112 -2.58 -3.60 -0.02
C ASN A 112 -3.37 -3.69 1.29
N PRO A 113 -4.16 -2.65 1.65
CA PRO A 113 -4.83 -2.57 2.95
C PRO A 113 -5.79 -3.74 3.21
N THR A 114 -5.78 -4.27 4.43
CA THR A 114 -6.83 -5.19 4.92
C THR A 114 -8.17 -4.46 5.07
N ASP A 115 -8.13 -3.20 5.50
CA ASP A 115 -9.28 -2.32 5.68
C ASP A 115 -8.88 -0.86 5.38
N ALA A 116 -9.78 -0.09 4.74
CA ALA A 116 -9.48 1.25 4.26
C ALA A 116 -9.29 2.28 5.39
N GLU A 117 -9.96 2.12 6.52
CA GLU A 117 -9.89 3.04 7.66
C GLU A 117 -8.81 2.62 8.66
N ALA A 118 -8.73 1.33 8.97
CA ALA A 118 -7.79 0.79 9.95
C ALA A 118 -6.31 0.97 9.54
N ILE A 119 -6.04 1.08 8.24
CA ILE A 119 -4.68 1.27 7.72
C ILE A 119 -4.15 2.71 7.90
N VAL A 120 -5.04 3.69 8.06
CA VAL A 120 -4.70 5.13 8.04
C VAL A 120 -3.60 5.49 9.04
N PRO A 121 -3.63 5.05 10.33
CA PRO A 121 -2.56 5.36 11.27
C PRO A 121 -1.18 4.83 10.84
N SER A 122 -1.13 3.68 10.17
CA SER A 122 0.12 3.09 9.67
C SER A 122 0.70 3.89 8.51
N ILE A 123 -0.16 4.38 7.60
CA ILE A 123 0.24 5.27 6.51
C ILE A 123 0.79 6.59 7.07
N GLN A 124 0.10 7.18 8.05
CA GLN A 124 0.55 8.41 8.70
C GLN A 124 1.91 8.24 9.40
N LYS A 125 2.16 7.10 10.05
CA LYS A 125 3.48 6.77 10.62
C LYS A 125 4.56 6.72 9.53
N ALA A 126 4.28 6.11 8.38
CA ALA A 126 5.21 6.06 7.25
C ALA A 126 5.47 7.46 6.67
N ASN A 127 4.42 8.27 6.49
CA ASN A 127 4.55 9.65 6.01
C ASN A 127 5.40 10.51 6.98
N ALA A 128 5.19 10.36 8.30
CA ALA A 128 6.00 11.03 9.31
C ALA A 128 7.48 10.60 9.29
N ALA A 129 7.76 9.36 8.92
CA ALA A 129 9.11 8.85 8.68
C ALA A 129 9.68 9.24 7.30
N GLN A 130 8.94 10.03 6.51
CA GLN A 130 9.27 10.43 5.14
C GLN A 130 9.43 9.26 4.17
N ILE A 131 8.77 8.14 4.45
CA ILE A 131 8.72 6.98 3.55
C ILE A 131 7.51 7.14 2.63
N PRO A 132 7.70 7.23 1.30
CA PRO A 132 6.60 7.32 0.35
C PRO A 132 5.74 6.05 0.38
N VAL A 133 4.42 6.24 0.36
CA VAL A 133 3.44 5.16 0.40
C VAL A 133 2.71 5.09 -0.93
N PHE A 134 2.60 3.88 -1.46
CA PHE A 134 1.80 3.51 -2.62
C PHE A 134 0.77 2.48 -2.18
N THR A 135 -0.48 2.65 -2.57
CA THR A 135 -1.51 1.63 -2.31
C THR A 135 -1.74 0.78 -3.54
N ILE A 136 -1.95 -0.52 -3.37
CA ILE A 136 -2.14 -1.49 -4.46
C ILE A 136 -3.43 -2.27 -4.23
N ASP A 137 -4.24 -2.38 -5.29
CA ASP A 137 -5.53 -3.09 -5.37
C ASP A 137 -6.63 -2.51 -4.47
N ARG A 138 -6.34 -2.28 -3.19
CA ARG A 138 -7.21 -1.64 -2.20
C ARG A 138 -6.63 -0.28 -1.81
N GLY A 139 -7.52 0.68 -1.61
CA GLY A 139 -7.20 2.04 -1.20
C GLY A 139 -7.30 2.22 0.31
N ALA A 140 -6.77 3.34 0.78
CA ALA A 140 -6.93 3.82 2.14
C ALA A 140 -7.88 5.02 2.16
N ALA A 141 -8.59 5.23 3.26
CA ALA A 141 -9.50 6.35 3.45
C ALA A 141 -8.77 7.67 3.82
N GLY A 142 -7.47 7.59 4.12
CA GLY A 142 -6.66 8.75 4.50
C GLY A 142 -5.17 8.44 4.57
N GLY A 143 -4.40 9.46 4.95
CA GLY A 143 -2.95 9.48 4.84
C GLY A 143 -2.47 9.95 3.46
N GLU A 144 -1.19 10.28 3.35
CA GLU A 144 -0.60 10.71 2.08
C GLU A 144 -0.14 9.47 1.30
N VAL A 145 -0.78 9.26 0.15
CA VAL A 145 -0.45 8.19 -0.80
C VAL A 145 0.03 8.84 -2.09
N VAL A 146 1.22 8.45 -2.54
CA VAL A 146 1.86 8.98 -3.77
C VAL A 146 1.06 8.58 -5.00
N SER A 147 0.67 7.31 -5.07
CA SER A 147 -0.20 6.78 -6.11
C SER A 147 -0.97 5.58 -5.61
N HIS A 148 -2.21 5.46 -6.09
CA HIS A 148 -3.02 4.26 -5.94
C HIS A 148 -2.96 3.46 -7.25
N ILE A 149 -2.60 2.18 -7.17
CA ILE A 149 -2.41 1.27 -8.30
C ILE A 149 -3.49 0.21 -8.21
N ALA A 150 -4.59 0.38 -8.94
CA ALA A 150 -5.70 -0.56 -8.93
C ALA A 150 -6.48 -0.54 -10.25
N SER A 151 -7.29 -1.57 -10.45
CA SER A 151 -8.36 -1.55 -11.44
C SER A 151 -9.47 -0.60 -11.03
N ASP A 152 -10.16 -0.01 -12.00
CA ASP A 152 -11.39 0.76 -11.74
C ASP A 152 -12.53 -0.19 -11.34
N ASN A 153 -12.72 -0.37 -10.03
CA ASN A 153 -13.71 -1.28 -9.49
C ASN A 153 -15.14 -0.80 -9.73
N VAL A 154 -15.39 0.52 -9.79
CA VAL A 154 -16.72 1.07 -10.12
C VAL A 154 -17.07 0.73 -11.56
N ALA A 155 -16.14 0.97 -12.50
CA ALA A 155 -16.33 0.55 -13.89
C ALA A 155 -16.48 -0.96 -14.00
N GLY A 156 -15.71 -1.75 -13.24
CA GLY A 156 -15.82 -3.20 -13.18
C GLY A 156 -17.21 -3.69 -12.75
N GLY A 157 -17.75 -3.15 -11.65
CA GLY A 157 -19.10 -3.45 -11.18
C GLY A 157 -20.18 -3.08 -12.20
N LYS A 158 -20.03 -1.91 -12.83
CA LYS A 158 -20.93 -1.45 -13.90
C LYS A 158 -20.92 -2.42 -15.10
N MET A 159 -19.74 -2.84 -15.56
CA MET A 159 -19.63 -3.78 -16.69
C MET A 159 -20.27 -5.13 -16.36
N ALA A 160 -20.11 -5.61 -15.12
CA ALA A 160 -20.76 -6.85 -14.67
C ALA A 160 -22.28 -6.71 -14.65
N ALA A 161 -22.82 -5.59 -14.14
CA ALA A 161 -24.25 -5.32 -14.13
C ALA A 161 -24.83 -5.18 -15.56
N GLU A 162 -24.12 -4.53 -16.47
CA GLU A 162 -24.51 -4.42 -17.88
C GLU A 162 -24.63 -5.80 -18.54
N PHE A 163 -23.60 -6.63 -18.36
CA PHE A 163 -23.60 -7.99 -18.86
C PHE A 163 -24.75 -8.83 -18.27
N LEU A 164 -24.90 -8.80 -16.95
CA LEU A 164 -25.94 -9.54 -16.23
C LEU A 164 -27.33 -9.11 -16.69
N CYS A 165 -27.59 -7.80 -16.74
CA CYS A 165 -28.88 -7.26 -17.14
C CYS A 165 -29.26 -7.68 -18.57
N LYS A 166 -28.29 -7.64 -19.50
CA LYS A 166 -28.48 -8.11 -20.87
C LYS A 166 -28.78 -9.61 -20.91
N ALA A 167 -28.06 -10.41 -20.12
CA ALA A 167 -28.22 -11.86 -20.08
C ALA A 167 -29.61 -12.29 -19.59
N ILE A 168 -30.18 -11.57 -18.62
CA ILE A 168 -31.53 -11.84 -18.08
C ILE A 168 -32.65 -11.14 -18.85
N GLY A 169 -32.34 -10.44 -19.95
CA GLY A 169 -33.33 -9.69 -20.73
C GLY A 169 -33.98 -8.54 -19.95
N GLY A 170 -33.23 -7.94 -19.01
CA GLY A 170 -33.66 -6.78 -18.22
C GLY A 170 -34.61 -7.06 -17.06
N LYS A 171 -34.87 -8.34 -16.73
CA LYS A 171 -35.83 -8.72 -15.68
C LYS A 171 -35.42 -9.97 -14.92
N GLY A 172 -35.89 -10.07 -13.68
CA GLY A 172 -35.70 -11.25 -12.83
C GLY A 172 -35.14 -10.92 -11.45
N ASN A 173 -34.98 -11.95 -10.63
CA ASN A 173 -34.46 -11.82 -9.28
C ASN A 173 -32.95 -12.02 -9.30
N VAL A 174 -32.23 -11.06 -8.72
CA VAL A 174 -30.77 -11.02 -8.72
C VAL A 174 -30.24 -11.13 -7.30
N VAL A 175 -29.17 -11.90 -7.12
CA VAL A 175 -28.43 -11.97 -5.86
C VAL A 175 -27.08 -11.29 -6.04
N GLU A 176 -26.67 -10.50 -5.05
CA GLU A 176 -25.33 -9.92 -4.96
C GLU A 176 -24.56 -10.56 -3.80
N LEU A 177 -23.42 -11.17 -4.10
CA LEU A 177 -22.50 -11.74 -3.12
C LEU A 177 -21.29 -10.80 -3.00
N GLN A 178 -21.22 -10.12 -1.86
CA GLN A 178 -20.28 -9.04 -1.63
C GLN A 178 -18.96 -9.54 -1.04
N GLY A 179 -17.90 -8.75 -1.28
CA GLY A 179 -16.58 -8.99 -0.71
C GLY A 179 -16.43 -8.69 0.77
N ILE A 180 -15.17 -8.61 1.21
CA ILE A 180 -14.82 -8.26 2.60
C ILE A 180 -15.27 -6.82 2.90
N ALA A 181 -16.08 -6.67 3.94
CA ALA A 181 -16.53 -5.37 4.44
C ALA A 181 -15.32 -4.50 4.84
N GLY A 182 -15.38 -3.20 4.53
CA GLY A 182 -14.31 -2.24 4.82
C GLY A 182 -13.21 -2.15 3.75
N THR A 183 -13.19 -3.07 2.78
CA THR A 183 -12.29 -2.96 1.63
C THR A 183 -12.84 -2.00 0.57
N SER A 184 -11.97 -1.17 -0.01
CA SER A 184 -12.38 -0.26 -1.09
C SER A 184 -12.90 -1.01 -2.31
N ALA A 185 -12.29 -2.13 -2.66
CA ALA A 185 -12.65 -2.92 -3.84
C ALA A 185 -14.09 -3.46 -3.76
N ALA A 186 -14.50 -4.02 -2.60
CA ALA A 186 -15.87 -4.50 -2.42
C ALA A 186 -16.89 -3.36 -2.48
N ARG A 187 -16.60 -2.24 -1.81
CA ARG A 187 -17.44 -1.04 -1.83
C ARG A 187 -17.63 -0.50 -3.25
N ASP A 188 -16.53 -0.26 -3.95
CA ASP A 188 -16.52 0.41 -5.25
C ASP A 188 -17.16 -0.49 -6.33
N ARG A 189 -16.92 -1.80 -6.26
CA ARG A 189 -17.53 -2.76 -7.18
C ARG A 189 -19.03 -2.94 -6.95
N GLY A 190 -19.46 -3.00 -5.69
CA GLY A 190 -20.89 -2.98 -5.33
C GLY A 190 -21.56 -1.71 -5.81
N GLN A 191 -20.95 -0.54 -5.56
CA GLN A 191 -21.48 0.75 -6.02
C GLN A 191 -21.71 0.78 -7.54
N GLY A 192 -20.71 0.37 -8.33
CA GLY A 192 -20.84 0.34 -9.79
C GLY A 192 -21.94 -0.60 -10.28
N PHE A 193 -22.11 -1.74 -9.59
CA PHE A 193 -23.17 -2.70 -9.90
C PHE A 193 -24.56 -2.14 -9.57
N ASP A 194 -24.74 -1.65 -8.34
CA ASP A 194 -26.01 -1.15 -7.81
C ASP A 194 -26.52 0.06 -8.59
N ASP A 195 -25.63 1.02 -8.89
CA ASP A 195 -25.96 2.21 -9.67
C ASP A 195 -26.48 1.84 -11.07
N TYR A 196 -25.81 0.88 -11.72
CA TYR A 196 -26.22 0.44 -13.04
C TYR A 196 -27.57 -0.30 -12.99
N MET A 197 -27.73 -1.25 -12.06
CA MET A 197 -28.96 -2.02 -11.91
C MET A 197 -30.16 -1.10 -11.67
N LYS A 198 -30.00 -0.12 -10.77
CA LYS A 198 -31.03 0.87 -10.45
C LYS A 198 -31.39 1.76 -11.64
N ALA A 199 -30.41 2.19 -12.43
CA ALA A 199 -30.63 3.15 -13.51
C ALA A 199 -31.08 2.49 -14.84
N ASN A 200 -30.60 1.27 -15.13
CA ASN A 200 -30.71 0.66 -16.46
C ASN A 200 -31.35 -0.73 -16.48
N CYS A 201 -31.51 -1.39 -15.32
CA CYS A 201 -32.10 -2.73 -15.22
C CYS A 201 -33.38 -2.75 -14.37
N THR A 202 -34.26 -1.77 -14.55
CA THR A 202 -35.40 -1.51 -13.66
C THR A 202 -36.45 -2.63 -13.61
N GLY A 203 -36.40 -3.61 -14.52
CA GLY A 203 -37.24 -4.80 -14.49
C GLY A 203 -36.67 -5.93 -13.63
N ALA A 204 -35.43 -5.81 -13.15
CA ALA A 204 -34.78 -6.75 -12.25
C ALA A 204 -34.82 -6.23 -10.80
N THR A 205 -34.89 -7.16 -9.86
CA THR A 205 -34.90 -6.86 -8.42
C THR A 205 -33.72 -7.55 -7.75
N ILE A 206 -32.92 -6.81 -6.99
CA ILE A 206 -31.92 -7.42 -6.11
C ILE A 206 -32.66 -7.98 -4.89
N VAL A 207 -32.78 -9.31 -4.80
CA VAL A 207 -33.58 -10.00 -3.75
C VAL A 207 -32.74 -10.39 -2.53
N ALA A 208 -31.43 -10.47 -2.69
CA ALA A 208 -30.50 -10.68 -1.59
C ALA A 208 -29.15 -10.02 -1.90
N GLN A 209 -28.57 -9.41 -0.87
CA GLN A 209 -27.25 -8.78 -0.92
C GLN A 209 -26.55 -9.16 0.39
N GLN A 210 -25.51 -9.99 0.30
CA GLN A 210 -24.88 -10.59 1.48
C GLN A 210 -23.37 -10.68 1.31
N THR A 211 -22.64 -10.39 2.39
CA THR A 211 -21.18 -10.47 2.44
C THR A 211 -20.69 -11.92 2.54
N ALA A 212 -19.77 -12.30 1.67
CA ALA A 212 -19.12 -13.61 1.59
C ALA A 212 -17.59 -13.56 1.71
N ASP A 213 -17.02 -12.41 2.10
CA ASP A 213 -15.61 -12.22 2.46
C ASP A 213 -14.58 -12.64 1.40
N PHE A 214 -14.94 -12.70 0.11
CA PHE A 214 -14.04 -13.23 -0.92
C PHE A 214 -13.52 -14.64 -0.55
N ASN A 215 -14.40 -15.47 0.03
CA ASN A 215 -14.03 -16.74 0.61
C ASN A 215 -14.97 -17.86 0.13
N ARG A 216 -14.40 -18.84 -0.58
CA ARG A 216 -15.10 -20.00 -1.16
C ARG A 216 -15.96 -20.78 -0.17
N SER A 217 -15.46 -21.00 1.04
CA SER A 217 -16.22 -21.76 2.05
C SER A 217 -17.37 -20.93 2.62
N LYS A 218 -17.14 -19.64 2.87
CA LYS A 218 -18.19 -18.74 3.37
C LYS A 218 -19.28 -18.52 2.32
N VAL A 219 -18.93 -18.31 1.05
CA VAL A 219 -19.90 -18.08 -0.02
C VAL A 219 -20.83 -19.28 -0.22
N LEU A 220 -20.32 -20.51 -0.06
CA LEU A 220 -21.15 -21.71 -0.12
C LEU A 220 -22.29 -21.67 0.90
N SER A 221 -21.96 -21.50 2.18
CA SER A 221 -22.98 -21.45 3.24
C SER A 221 -23.90 -20.23 3.13
N VAL A 222 -23.36 -19.08 2.73
CA VAL A 222 -24.17 -17.86 2.49
C VAL A 222 -25.18 -18.11 1.37
N PHE A 223 -24.74 -18.69 0.25
CA PHE A 223 -25.60 -18.91 -0.90
C PHE A 223 -26.62 -20.03 -0.68
N GLU A 224 -26.27 -21.09 0.06
CA GLU A 224 -27.22 -22.11 0.51
C GLU A 224 -28.39 -21.50 1.30
N ASN A 225 -28.09 -20.58 2.23
CA ASN A 225 -29.12 -19.88 2.99
C ASN A 225 -29.99 -18.97 2.11
N ILE A 226 -29.38 -18.31 1.11
CA ILE A 226 -30.11 -17.48 0.15
C ILE A 226 -31.05 -18.35 -0.70
N LEU A 227 -30.59 -19.53 -1.17
CA LEU A 227 -31.42 -20.46 -1.94
C LEU A 227 -32.62 -20.99 -1.13
N GLN A 228 -32.48 -21.14 0.18
CA GLN A 228 -33.60 -21.51 1.06
C GLN A 228 -34.59 -20.36 1.26
N ALA A 229 -34.11 -19.12 1.34
CA ALA A 229 -34.93 -17.94 1.59
C ALA A 229 -35.57 -17.35 0.33
N GLN A 230 -34.95 -17.55 -0.83
CA GLN A 230 -35.33 -16.97 -2.12
C GLN A 230 -35.74 -18.09 -3.10
N PRO A 231 -37.05 -18.32 -3.30
CA PRO A 231 -37.54 -19.44 -4.10
C PRO A 231 -37.30 -19.29 -5.61
N ASP A 232 -36.94 -18.10 -6.08
CA ASP A 232 -36.67 -17.81 -7.49
C ASP A 232 -35.50 -16.84 -7.63
N ILE A 233 -34.43 -17.28 -8.30
CA ILE A 233 -33.21 -16.52 -8.59
C ILE A 233 -32.91 -16.69 -10.07
N THR A 234 -32.80 -15.57 -10.79
CA THR A 234 -32.50 -15.53 -12.22
C THR A 234 -31.01 -15.36 -12.49
N ALA A 235 -30.30 -14.58 -11.66
CA ALA A 235 -28.87 -14.37 -11.79
C ALA A 235 -28.20 -14.08 -10.45
N VAL A 236 -26.88 -14.31 -10.41
CA VAL A 236 -26.02 -14.02 -9.27
C VAL A 236 -24.84 -13.20 -9.75
N PHE A 237 -24.54 -12.12 -9.04
CA PHE A 237 -23.29 -11.38 -9.18
C PHE A 237 -22.43 -11.62 -7.95
N ALA A 238 -21.25 -12.21 -8.13
CA ALA A 238 -20.23 -12.31 -7.10
C ALA A 238 -19.15 -11.26 -7.33
N HIS A 239 -18.73 -10.59 -6.27
CA HIS A 239 -17.74 -9.52 -6.37
C HIS A 239 -16.36 -10.00 -6.82
N ASN A 240 -16.03 -11.29 -6.75
CA ASN A 240 -14.80 -11.85 -7.31
C ASN A 240 -14.95 -13.36 -7.61
N ASP A 241 -13.83 -14.02 -7.90
CA ASP A 241 -13.76 -15.43 -8.29
C ASP A 241 -13.73 -16.44 -7.11
N GLU A 242 -13.66 -15.95 -5.86
CA GLU A 242 -13.53 -16.76 -4.63
C GLU A 242 -14.84 -16.85 -3.87
#